data_AF-A0A554K8D6-F1
#
_entry.id   AF-A0A554K8D6-F1
#
_cell.length_a   1.000
_cell.length_b   1.000
_cell.length_c   1.000
_cell.angle_alpha   90.00
_cell.angle_beta   90.00
_cell.angle_gamma   90.00
#
_symmetry.space_group_name_H-M   'P 1'
#
loop_
_entity.id
_entity.type
_entity.pdbx_description
1 polymer ?
#
loop_
_entity_poly.entity_id
_entity_poly.type
_entity_poly.pdbx_seq_one_letter_code
_entity_poly.pdbx_strand_id
1 'polypeptide(L)'
;MGDSKIVTFTLGNRVYGLVPIFQEAETYVSDNTMVERAQELGANLDEEDGQFFMEHRAEIPAEVQRSLLVFTGWRHPSNPQSFAYMGWVGDKWYQAWYLPELVEWCKYDRLVHCIS
;
A
#
# COMPACT_ATOMS: atom_id res chain seq x y z
N MET A 1 -1.33 -20.58 11.16
CA MET A 1 -2.06 -20.40 9.89
C MET A 1 -3.01 -19.24 10.08
N GLY A 2 -2.60 -18.05 9.67
CA GLY A 2 -3.48 -16.87 9.69
C GLY A 2 -3.75 -16.54 8.24
N ASP A 3 -4.98 -16.79 7.80
CA ASP A 3 -5.42 -16.57 6.43
C ASP A 3 -4.99 -15.19 5.92
N SER A 4 -4.28 -15.14 4.80
CA SER A 4 -4.09 -13.96 3.95
C SER A 4 -5.44 -13.55 3.35
N LYS A 5 -6.41 -13.15 4.18
CA LYS A 5 -7.68 -12.63 3.71
C LYS A 5 -7.42 -11.27 3.09
N ILE A 6 -7.78 -11.16 1.82
CA ILE A 6 -7.90 -9.88 1.13
C ILE A 6 -8.92 -9.05 1.92
N VAL A 7 -8.49 -7.91 2.44
CA VAL A 7 -9.38 -6.95 3.11
C VAL A 7 -9.91 -6.03 2.04
N THR A 8 -11.23 -5.99 1.86
CA THR A 8 -11.87 -5.11 0.88
C THR A 8 -12.60 -3.98 1.58
N PHE A 9 -12.49 -2.77 1.06
CA PHE A 9 -13.19 -1.60 1.58
C PHE A 9 -13.58 -0.65 0.46
N THR A 10 -14.57 0.20 0.75
CA THR A 10 -15.04 1.24 -0.16
C THR A 10 -14.48 2.58 0.28
N LEU A 11 -14.04 3.36 -0.68
CA LEU A 11 -13.52 4.71 -0.49
C LEU A 11 -14.21 5.61 -1.54
N GLY A 12 -15.07 6.52 -1.10
CA GLY A 12 -15.96 7.28 -1.97
C GLY A 12 -16.85 6.34 -2.79
N ASN A 13 -16.64 6.30 -4.10
CA ASN A 13 -17.35 5.43 -5.04
C ASN A 13 -16.49 4.28 -5.61
N ARG A 14 -15.26 4.09 -5.10
CA ARG A 14 -14.32 3.08 -5.58
C ARG A 14 -14.17 1.95 -4.57
N VAL A 15 -13.95 0.73 -5.04
CA VAL A 15 -13.73 -0.45 -4.18
C VAL A 15 -12.27 -0.86 -4.27
N TYR A 16 -11.64 -1.04 -3.11
CA TYR A 16 -10.24 -1.40 -2.97
C TYR A 16 -10.05 -2.70 -2.21
N GLY A 17 -9.01 -3.44 -2.56
CA GLY A 17 -8.53 -4.63 -1.88
C GLY A 17 -7.11 -4.44 -1.36
N LEU A 18 -6.83 -4.98 -0.17
CA LEU A 18 -5.50 -5.09 0.39
C LEU A 18 -4.96 -6.48 0.15
N VAL A 19 -3.89 -6.56 -0.65
CA VAL A 19 -3.19 -7.81 -0.91
C VAL A 19 -1.88 -7.84 -0.13
N PRO A 20 -1.48 -9.00 0.41
CA PRO A 20 -0.22 -9.11 1.13
C PRO A 20 0.98 -8.91 0.19
N ILE A 21 1.99 -8.19 0.66
CA ILE A 21 3.28 -8.08 -0.04
C ILE A 21 4.03 -9.42 -0.04
N PHE A 22 3.92 -10.15 1.07
CA PHE A 22 4.61 -11.41 1.34
C PHE A 22 3.76 -12.61 0.93
N GLN A 23 4.38 -13.57 0.26
CA GLN A 23 3.85 -14.92 0.08
C GLN A 23 4.10 -15.77 1.33
N GLU A 24 3.40 -16.90 1.44
CA GLU A 24 3.57 -17.79 2.60
C GLU A 24 5.05 -18.23 2.74
N ALA A 25 5.58 -18.11 3.96
CA ALA A 25 6.97 -18.38 4.37
C ALA A 25 8.03 -17.30 4.04
N GLU A 26 7.67 -16.20 3.37
CA GLU A 26 8.62 -15.11 3.14
C GLU A 26 8.79 -14.23 4.39
N THR A 27 10.04 -13.95 4.74
CA THR A 27 10.40 -13.00 5.81
C THR A 27 11.04 -11.73 5.28
N TYR A 28 11.38 -11.69 3.99
CA TYR A 28 11.98 -10.55 3.30
C TYR A 28 11.63 -10.58 1.81
N VAL A 29 11.33 -9.42 1.23
CA VAL A 29 11.08 -9.23 -0.21
C VAL A 29 11.84 -7.97 -0.65
N SER A 30 12.54 -8.05 -1.79
CA SER A 30 13.23 -6.88 -2.35
C SER A 30 12.23 -5.88 -2.93
N ASP A 31 12.60 -4.60 -2.98
CA ASP A 31 11.73 -3.55 -3.54
C ASP A 31 11.33 -3.83 -4.98
N ASN A 32 12.26 -4.35 -5.80
CA ASN A 32 11.99 -4.73 -7.18
C ASN A 32 10.95 -5.85 -7.25
N THR A 33 11.10 -6.90 -6.45
CA THR A 33 10.14 -8.01 -6.39
C THR A 33 8.76 -7.55 -5.93
N MET A 34 8.70 -6.62 -4.96
CA MET A 34 7.44 -6.04 -4.50
C MET A 34 6.76 -5.25 -5.61
N VAL A 35 7.51 -4.42 -6.36
CA VAL A 35 6.99 -3.65 -7.50
C VAL A 35 6.50 -4.59 -8.62
N GLU A 36 7.26 -5.63 -8.95
CA GLU A 36 6.87 -6.64 -9.95
C GLU A 36 5.55 -7.30 -9.56
N ARG A 37 5.43 -7.76 -8.30
CA ARG A 37 4.18 -8.35 -7.80
C ARG A 37 3.02 -7.36 -7.80
N ALA A 38 3.28 -6.11 -7.45
CA ALA A 38 2.27 -5.07 -7.51
C ALA A 38 1.75 -4.88 -8.93
N GLN A 39 2.62 -4.95 -9.94
CA GLN A 39 2.19 -4.90 -11.35
C GLN A 39 1.41 -6.16 -11.76
N GLU A 40 1.87 -7.35 -11.39
CA GLU A 40 1.18 -8.62 -11.67
C GLU A 40 -0.23 -8.68 -11.06
N LEU A 41 -0.40 -8.09 -9.88
CA LEU A 41 -1.66 -8.05 -9.15
C LEU A 41 -2.54 -6.83 -9.52
N GLY A 42 -2.09 -5.94 -10.40
CA GLY A 42 -2.77 -4.66 -10.67
C GLY A 42 -2.89 -3.78 -9.41
N ALA A 43 -1.97 -3.93 -8.46
CA ALA A 43 -1.86 -3.19 -7.20
C ALA A 43 -0.82 -2.07 -7.30
N ASN A 44 -0.77 -1.41 -8.47
CA ASN A 44 0.22 -0.40 -8.85
C ASN A 44 -0.39 1.00 -8.95
N LEU A 45 -1.24 1.34 -7.97
CA LEU A 45 -1.92 2.63 -7.90
C LEU A 45 -0.95 3.80 -7.98
N ASP A 46 -1.36 4.83 -8.73
CA ASP A 46 -0.53 5.98 -9.06
C ASP A 46 -0.80 7.19 -8.14
N GLU A 47 -0.29 8.35 -8.54
CA GLU A 47 -0.48 9.59 -7.78
C GLU A 47 -1.94 10.02 -7.69
N GLU A 48 -2.74 9.83 -8.74
CA GLU A 48 -4.16 10.21 -8.73
C GLU A 48 -4.91 9.38 -7.69
N ASP A 49 -4.67 8.06 -7.70
CA ASP A 49 -5.24 7.16 -6.71
C ASP A 49 -4.79 7.50 -5.28
N GLY A 50 -3.51 7.77 -5.10
CA GLY A 50 -2.97 8.14 -3.78
C GLY A 50 -3.54 9.45 -3.23
N GLN A 51 -3.75 10.45 -4.09
CA GLN A 51 -4.44 11.68 -3.73
C GLN A 51 -5.91 11.43 -3.36
N PHE A 52 -6.61 10.59 -4.11
CA PHE A 52 -7.98 10.18 -3.79
C PHE A 52 -8.07 9.52 -2.39
N PHE A 53 -7.11 8.67 -2.04
CA PHE A 53 -6.98 8.11 -0.68
C PHE A 53 -6.79 9.19 0.39
N MET A 54 -5.96 10.19 0.12
CA MET A 54 -5.75 11.28 1.06
C MET A 54 -7.02 12.11 1.26
N GLU A 55 -7.79 12.37 0.20
CA GLU A 55 -9.04 13.13 0.27
C GLU A 55 -10.13 12.39 1.06
N HIS A 56 -10.25 11.07 0.84
CA HIS A 56 -11.25 10.21 1.48
C HIS A 56 -10.73 9.50 2.73
N ARG A 57 -9.61 9.94 3.31
CA ARG A 57 -8.92 9.27 4.43
C ARG A 57 -9.77 9.00 5.68
N ALA A 58 -10.86 9.75 5.87
CA ALA A 58 -11.81 9.56 6.97
C ALA A 58 -12.70 8.32 6.79
N GLU A 59 -12.82 7.81 5.57
CA GLU A 59 -13.62 6.63 5.22
C GLU A 59 -12.80 5.33 5.31
N ILE A 60 -11.47 5.44 5.38
CA ILE A 60 -10.59 4.26 5.48
C ILE A 60 -10.88 3.52 6.79
N PRO A 61 -11.25 2.22 6.73
CA PRO A 61 -11.62 1.47 7.92
C PRO A 61 -10.50 1.37 8.96
N ALA A 62 -10.87 1.35 10.24
CA ALA A 62 -9.91 1.25 11.34
C ALA A 62 -9.05 -0.03 11.30
N GLU A 63 -9.57 -1.11 10.72
CA GLU A 63 -8.81 -2.36 10.52
C GLU A 63 -7.60 -2.19 9.58
N VAL A 64 -7.65 -1.21 8.68
CA VAL A 64 -6.58 -0.90 7.72
C VAL A 64 -5.47 -0.06 8.35
N GLN A 65 -5.75 0.66 9.44
CA GLN A 65 -4.81 1.58 10.11
C GLN A 65 -3.53 0.88 10.64
N ARG A 66 -3.53 -0.44 10.77
CA ARG A 66 -2.35 -1.20 11.21
C ARG A 66 -1.38 -1.56 10.09
N SER A 67 -1.74 -1.26 8.84
CA SER A 67 -0.94 -1.58 7.65
C SER A 67 -0.37 -0.32 7.03
N LEU A 68 0.83 -0.41 6.45
CA LEU A 68 1.26 0.57 5.46
C LEU A 68 0.54 0.28 4.14
N LEU A 69 -0.02 1.33 3.55
CA LEU A 69 -0.65 1.30 2.23
C LEU A 69 0.37 1.77 1.21
N VAL A 70 0.82 0.88 0.35
CA VAL A 70 1.91 1.16 -0.59
C VAL A 70 1.33 1.44 -1.99
N PHE A 71 1.78 2.54 -2.60
CA PHE A 71 1.34 3.02 -3.91
C PHE A 71 2.53 2.99 -4.88
N THR A 72 2.80 1.83 -5.48
CA THR A 72 4.02 1.61 -6.28
C THR A 72 4.03 2.38 -7.61
N GLY A 73 2.88 2.89 -8.08
CA GLY A 73 2.78 3.79 -9.22
C GLY A 73 3.03 5.26 -8.86
N TRP A 74 2.84 5.65 -7.59
CA TRP A 74 3.07 7.02 -7.12
C TRP A 74 4.55 7.24 -6.82
N ARG A 75 5.31 7.68 -7.82
CA ARG A 75 6.77 7.87 -7.73
C ARG A 75 7.17 9.23 -7.20
N HIS A 76 8.28 9.27 -6.45
CA HIS A 76 8.81 10.54 -5.94
C HIS A 76 9.34 11.40 -7.10
N PRO A 77 8.95 12.69 -7.21
CA PRO A 77 9.31 13.55 -8.34
C PRO A 77 10.83 13.69 -8.58
N SER A 78 11.63 13.75 -7.50
CA SER A 78 13.09 13.84 -7.58
C SER A 78 13.85 12.52 -7.35
N ASN A 79 13.15 11.42 -7.07
CA ASN A 79 13.77 10.10 -6.87
C ASN A 79 12.85 8.99 -7.40
N PRO A 80 12.91 8.66 -8.70
CA PRO A 80 11.98 7.70 -9.31
C PRO A 80 12.03 6.28 -8.70
N GLN A 81 13.07 5.94 -7.96
CA GLN A 81 13.16 4.65 -7.24
C GLN A 81 12.29 4.63 -5.98
N SER A 82 12.01 5.80 -5.39
CA SER A 82 11.08 5.97 -4.29
C SER A 82 9.63 5.97 -4.78
N PHE A 83 8.76 5.36 -3.98
CA PHE A 83 7.31 5.39 -4.15
C PHE A 83 6.62 5.88 -2.86
N ALA A 84 5.38 6.35 -2.99
CA ALA A 84 4.61 6.82 -1.85
C ALA A 84 4.04 5.66 -1.03
N TYR A 85 3.90 5.90 0.26
CA TYR A 85 3.07 5.08 1.13
C TYR A 85 2.24 5.97 2.05
N MET A 86 1.14 5.42 2.54
CA MET A 86 0.34 6.01 3.60
C MET A 86 0.39 5.15 4.87
N GLY A 87 0.54 5.81 6.01
CA GLY A 87 0.53 5.17 7.32
C GLY A 87 -0.39 5.91 8.28
N TRP A 88 -0.79 5.23 9.36
CA TRP A 88 -1.57 5.81 10.44
C TRP A 88 -0.69 6.03 11.67
N VAL A 89 -0.52 7.29 12.09
CA VAL A 89 0.26 7.66 13.28
C VAL A 89 -0.43 8.80 14.01
N GLY A 90 -0.65 8.64 15.33
CA GLY A 90 -1.21 9.70 16.17
C GLY A 90 -2.59 10.16 15.70
N ASP A 91 -3.47 9.21 15.42
CA ASP A 91 -4.86 9.41 14.99
C ASP A 91 -5.06 10.13 13.65
N LYS A 92 -4.07 10.05 12.77
CA LYS A 92 -4.14 10.60 11.42
C LYS A 92 -3.42 9.74 10.40
N TRP A 93 -3.96 9.73 9.18
CA TRP A 93 -3.26 9.28 8.00
C TRP A 93 -2.23 10.32 7.58
N TYR A 94 -1.03 9.87 7.24
CA TYR A 94 0.00 10.69 6.62
C TYR A 94 0.52 10.00 5.37
N GLN A 95 0.94 10.81 4.39
CA GLN A 95 1.71 10.36 3.25
C GLN A 95 3.20 10.57 3.54
N ALA A 96 4.00 9.61 3.12
CA ALA A 96 5.45 9.73 3.12
C ALA A 96 6.04 8.98 1.92
N TRP A 97 7.33 9.18 1.72
CA TRP A 97 8.08 8.56 0.64
C TRP A 97 8.93 7.44 1.19
N TYR A 98 8.89 6.30 0.51
CA TYR A 98 9.81 5.22 0.77
C TYR A 98 11.23 5.62 0.34
N LEU A 99 12.21 5.44 1.22
CA LEU A 99 13.63 5.55 0.88
C LEU A 99 14.17 4.13 0.70
N PRO A 100 14.57 3.73 -0.51
CA PRO A 100 15.23 2.45 -0.72
C PRO A 100 16.42 2.30 0.24
N GLU A 101 16.61 1.09 0.78
CA GLU A 101 17.68 0.67 1.71
C GLU A 101 17.48 0.92 3.22
N LEU A 102 16.44 1.63 3.67
CA LEU A 102 16.26 1.98 5.10
C LEU A 102 15.07 1.32 5.81
N VAL A 103 14.23 0.58 5.10
CA VAL A 103 12.98 0.05 5.66
C VAL A 103 12.85 -1.43 5.36
N GLU A 104 12.73 -2.24 6.41
CA GLU A 104 12.34 -3.64 6.30
C GLU A 104 10.82 -3.71 6.19
N TRP A 105 10.31 -4.15 5.05
CA TRP A 105 8.90 -4.50 4.91
C TRP A 105 8.57 -5.63 5.90
N CYS A 106 7.43 -5.54 6.57
CA CYS A 106 6.96 -6.55 7.50
C CYS A 106 5.73 -7.26 6.95
N LYS A 107 5.45 -8.46 7.46
CA LYS A 107 4.29 -9.29 7.05
C LYS A 107 2.92 -8.60 7.17
N TYR A 108 2.83 -7.43 7.80
CA TYR A 108 1.61 -6.65 7.95
C TYR A 108 1.43 -5.59 6.85
N ASP A 109 2.45 -5.33 6.03
CA ASP A 109 2.36 -4.35 4.95
C ASP A 109 1.52 -4.89 3.79
N ARG A 110 0.79 -4.00 3.13
CA ARG A 110 -0.23 -4.34 2.14
C ARG A 110 -0.06 -3.48 0.89
N LEU A 111 -0.22 -4.11 -0.26
CA LEU A 111 -0.42 -3.39 -1.52
C LEU A 111 -1.91 -3.08 -1.66
N VAL A 112 -2.19 -1.91 -2.23
CA VAL A 112 -3.56 -1.49 -2.52
C VAL A 112 -3.88 -1.80 -3.97
N HIS A 113 -4.98 -2.50 -4.20
CA HIS A 113 -5.48 -2.88 -5.53
C HIS A 113 -6.87 -2.28 -5.73
N CYS A 114 -7.11 -1.62 -6.86
CA CYS A 114 -8.45 -1.14 -7.24
C CYS A 114 -9.23 -2.29 -7.90
N ILE A 115 -10.41 -2.60 -7.36
CA ILE A 115 -11.27 -3.68 -7.85
C ILE A 115 -12.29 -3.15 -8.87
N SER A 116 -12.84 -1.95 -8.65
CA SER A 116 -13.84 -1.32 -9.51
C SER A 116 -14.02 0.17 -9.23
#